data_AF-A0ABD2F003-F1
#
_entry.id   AF-A0ABD2F003-F1
#
_cell.length_a   1.000
_cell.length_b   1.000
_cell.length_c   1.000
_cell.angle_alpha   90.00
_cell.angle_beta   90.00
_cell.angle_gamma   90.00
#
_symmetry.space_group_name_H-M   'P 1'
#
loop_
_entity.id
_entity.type
_entity.pdbx_description
1 polymer ?
#
loop_
_entity_poly.entity_id
_entity_poly.type
_entity_poly.pdbx_seq_one_letter_code
_entity_poly.pdbx_strand_id
1 'polypeptide(L)'
;FEEKFLESPEDWDKLRNDGSLMFQQVPMVEIDGMRLVQTRAILNYVASKHDLYGKDIKDRALIDMYVEGMADLNEMIILFPIHPPEEQDAKLALIKEKTTNRYFPAFENVLKSHGQDFLVGNRLSRADIHLVELIYNVEELDPSLTATFPLLKALKTRISNLPTVKKFLQPGSQRKPPITAKAIEEARKIFRF
;
A
#
# COMPACT_ATOMS: atom_id res chain seq x y z
N PHE A 1 -1.86 16.24 -4.91
CA PHE A 1 -3.29 16.28 -4.60
C PHE A 1 -3.47 17.08 -3.33
N GLU A 2 -4.55 17.84 -3.23
CA GLU A 2 -4.97 18.39 -1.94
C GLU A 2 -5.69 17.29 -1.17
N GLU A 3 -5.49 17.22 0.15
CA GLU A 3 -6.12 16.23 1.02
C GLU A 3 -7.20 16.92 1.84
N LYS A 4 -8.40 16.33 1.89
CA LYS A 4 -9.48 16.74 2.78
C LYS A 4 -9.69 15.66 3.83
N PHE A 5 -9.36 15.96 5.09
CA PHE A 5 -9.48 15.01 6.19
C PHE A 5 -10.92 14.93 6.69
N LEU A 6 -11.30 13.74 7.15
CA LEU A 6 -12.51 13.53 7.93
C LEU A 6 -12.13 13.69 9.40
N GLU A 7 -12.65 14.72 10.05
CA GLU A 7 -12.31 15.03 11.45
C GLU A 7 -13.44 14.60 12.40
N SER A 8 -14.63 14.35 11.86
CA SER A 8 -15.85 14.05 12.62
C SER A 8 -16.76 13.04 11.91
N PRO A 9 -17.66 12.36 12.64
CA PRO A 9 -18.73 11.56 12.03
C PRO A 9 -19.61 12.37 11.07
N GLU A 10 -19.81 13.66 11.35
CA GLU A 10 -20.60 14.58 10.54
C GLU A 10 -19.96 14.84 9.17
N ASP A 11 -18.63 14.89 9.08
CA ASP A 11 -17.91 15.01 7.80
C ASP A 11 -18.15 13.80 6.91
N TRP A 12 -18.14 12.60 7.51
CA TRP A 12 -18.43 11.37 6.77
C TRP A 12 -19.90 11.31 6.34
N ASP A 13 -20.82 11.68 7.23
CA ASP A 13 -22.25 11.76 6.91
C ASP A 13 -22.54 12.75 5.78
N LYS A 14 -21.83 13.88 5.74
CA LYS A 14 -21.95 14.86 4.65
C LYS A 14 -21.60 14.26 3.29
N LEU A 15 -20.49 13.53 3.18
CA LEU A 15 -20.09 12.86 1.93
C LEU A 15 -21.05 11.73 1.51
N ARG A 16 -21.70 11.09 2.48
CA ARG A 16 -22.74 10.08 2.20
C ARG A 16 -24.02 10.74 1.68
N ASN A 17 -24.45 11.81 2.33
CA ASN A 17 -25.70 12.50 2.03
C ASN A 17 -25.65 13.32 0.73
N ASP A 18 -24.49 13.85 0.34
CA ASP A 18 -24.34 14.63 -0.89
C ASP A 18 -24.13 13.77 -2.16
N GLY A 19 -24.18 12.44 -2.02
CA GLY A 19 -24.03 11.49 -3.12
C GLY A 19 -22.60 11.34 -3.63
N SER A 20 -21.59 11.83 -2.91
CA SER A 20 -20.18 11.69 -3.31
C SER A 20 -19.66 10.25 -3.25
N LEU A 21 -20.25 9.41 -2.41
CA LEU A 21 -19.78 8.04 -2.15
C LEU A 21 -20.73 6.99 -2.72
N MET A 22 -20.39 6.41 -3.87
CA MET A 22 -21.22 5.40 -4.56
C MET A 22 -21.63 4.23 -3.64
N PHE A 23 -20.73 3.78 -2.78
CA PHE A 23 -20.96 2.69 -1.82
C PHE A 23 -20.90 3.16 -0.36
N GLN A 24 -21.07 4.46 -0.11
CA GLN A 24 -21.06 5.04 1.24
C GLN A 24 -19.76 4.82 2.03
N GLN A 25 -18.68 4.48 1.33
CA GLN A 25 -17.36 4.16 1.88
C GLN A 25 -16.28 5.05 1.27
N VAL A 26 -15.24 5.31 2.06
CA VAL A 26 -13.95 5.84 1.60
C VAL A 26 -12.94 4.67 1.50
N PRO A 27 -11.83 4.78 0.74
CA PRO A 27 -11.29 5.97 0.07
C PRO A 27 -12.14 6.53 -1.10
N MET A 28 -12.05 7.84 -1.30
CA MET A 28 -12.58 8.57 -2.46
C MET A 28 -11.53 9.56 -2.96
N VAL A 29 -11.36 9.66 -4.29
CA VAL A 29 -10.48 10.63 -4.94
C VAL A 29 -11.25 11.37 -6.04
N GLU A 30 -11.21 12.70 -5.98
CA GLU A 30 -11.65 13.56 -7.09
C GLU A 30 -10.49 13.74 -8.08
N ILE A 31 -10.66 13.26 -9.31
CA ILE A 31 -9.63 13.31 -10.36
C ILE A 31 -10.27 13.31 -11.74
N ASP A 32 -9.77 14.17 -12.64
CA ASP A 32 -10.25 14.28 -14.03
C ASP A 32 -11.79 14.44 -14.15
N GLY A 33 -12.38 15.19 -13.22
CA GLY A 33 -13.84 15.41 -13.17
C GLY A 33 -14.66 14.24 -12.64
N MET A 34 -14.01 13.15 -12.20
CA MET A 34 -14.66 11.98 -11.60
C MET A 34 -14.50 11.97 -10.08
N ARG A 35 -15.45 11.32 -9.40
CA ARG A 35 -15.36 10.93 -7.98
C ARG A 35 -15.17 9.42 -7.91
N LEU A 36 -13.92 8.96 -7.83
CA LEU A 36 -13.60 7.54 -7.79
C LEU A 36 -13.57 7.04 -6.35
N VAL A 37 -14.39 6.03 -6.04
CA VAL A 37 -14.29 5.22 -4.82
C VAL A 37 -13.71 3.84 -5.16
N GLN A 38 -13.46 3.00 -4.15
CA GLN A 38 -12.79 1.70 -4.23
C GLN A 38 -11.29 1.80 -4.52
N THR A 39 -10.47 1.43 -3.54
CA THR A 39 -9.01 1.53 -3.57
C THR A 39 -8.40 0.96 -4.84
N ARG A 40 -8.83 -0.25 -5.26
CA ARG A 40 -8.33 -0.89 -6.49
C ARG A 40 -8.66 -0.10 -7.75
N ALA A 41 -9.88 0.44 -7.86
CA ALA A 41 -10.28 1.24 -9.02
C ALA A 41 -9.48 2.55 -9.10
N ILE A 42 -9.31 3.25 -7.97
CA ILE A 42 -8.52 4.48 -7.87
C ILE A 42 -7.07 4.22 -8.30
N LEU A 43 -6.43 3.20 -7.72
CA LEU A 43 -5.04 2.86 -8.05
C LEU A 43 -4.87 2.42 -9.50
N ASN A 44 -5.84 1.67 -10.05
CA ASN A 44 -5.79 1.26 -11.44
C ASN A 44 -5.85 2.44 -12.40
N TYR A 45 -6.70 3.42 -12.11
CA TYR A 45 -6.81 4.63 -12.89
C TYR A 45 -5.51 5.45 -12.84
N VAL A 46 -4.98 5.72 -11.64
CA VAL A 46 -3.74 6.50 -11.45
C VAL A 46 -2.57 5.82 -12.15
N ALA A 47 -2.39 4.51 -11.97
CA ALA A 47 -1.28 3.80 -12.60
C ALA A 47 -1.40 3.76 -14.14
N SER A 48 -2.62 3.65 -14.68
CA SER A 48 -2.84 3.71 -16.13
C SER A 48 -2.57 5.11 -16.69
N LYS A 49 -3.05 6.16 -16.01
CA LYS A 49 -2.88 7.57 -16.40
C LYS A 49 -1.41 8.01 -16.45
N HIS A 50 -0.56 7.41 -15.62
CA HIS A 50 0.84 7.80 -15.46
C HIS A 50 1.84 6.76 -16.00
N ASP A 51 1.40 5.87 -16.90
CA ASP A 51 2.25 4.85 -17.56
C ASP A 51 3.01 3.92 -16.60
N LEU A 52 2.37 3.56 -15.48
CA LEU A 52 2.88 2.66 -14.44
C LEU A 52 2.20 1.27 -14.46
N TYR A 53 1.44 0.97 -15.50
CA TYR A 53 0.60 -0.24 -15.61
C TYR A 53 0.98 -1.12 -16.81
N GLY A 54 2.29 -1.33 -17.03
CA GLY A 54 2.78 -2.21 -18.10
C GLY A 54 2.49 -1.69 -19.51
N LYS A 55 3.18 -2.28 -20.51
CA LYS A 55 3.00 -1.86 -21.92
C LYS A 55 1.89 -2.62 -22.64
N ASP A 56 1.59 -3.84 -22.19
CA ASP A 56 0.66 -4.76 -22.82
C ASP A 56 -0.06 -5.62 -21.78
N ILE A 57 -1.07 -6.38 -22.22
CA ILE A 57 -1.92 -7.18 -21.34
C ILE A 57 -1.15 -8.23 -20.53
N LYS A 58 0.00 -8.71 -21.00
CA LYS A 58 0.81 -9.69 -20.25
C LYS A 58 1.57 -9.02 -19.12
N ASP A 59 2.16 -7.85 -19.38
CA ASP A 59 2.76 -7.04 -18.31
C ASP A 59 1.72 -6.68 -17.25
N ARG A 60 0.50 -6.30 -17.67
CA ARG A 60 -0.60 -5.99 -16.75
C ARG A 60 -0.97 -7.17 -15.87
N ALA A 61 -1.11 -8.36 -16.46
CA ALA A 61 -1.46 -9.57 -15.72
C ALA A 61 -0.40 -9.92 -14.65
N LEU A 62 0.89 -9.75 -14.95
CA LEU A 62 1.95 -9.94 -13.97
C LEU A 62 1.91 -8.88 -12.87
N ILE A 63 1.74 -7.61 -13.23
CA ILE A 63 1.60 -6.51 -12.27
C ILE A 63 0.42 -6.77 -11.33
N ASP A 64 -0.74 -7.15 -11.87
CA ASP A 64 -1.97 -7.44 -11.11
C ASP A 64 -1.75 -8.57 -10.10
N MET A 65 -1.19 -9.68 -10.56
CA MET A 65 -0.87 -10.82 -9.69
C MET A 65 0.07 -10.41 -8.54
N TYR A 66 1.07 -9.58 -8.83
CA TYR A 66 2.03 -9.13 -7.84
C TYR A 66 1.40 -8.17 -6.83
N VAL A 67 0.66 -7.15 -7.28
CA VAL A 67 0.05 -6.16 -6.38
C VAL A 67 -1.08 -6.74 -5.55
N GLU A 68 -1.82 -7.73 -6.04
CA GLU A 68 -2.84 -8.41 -5.23
C GLU A 68 -2.19 -9.27 -4.13
N GLY A 69 -1.09 -9.98 -4.42
CA GLY A 69 -0.33 -10.66 -3.37
C GLY A 69 0.28 -9.72 -2.33
N MET A 70 0.71 -8.52 -2.75
CA MET A 70 1.15 -7.46 -1.83
C MET A 70 0.00 -6.92 -0.99
N ALA A 71 -1.19 -6.75 -1.60
CA ALA A 71 -2.39 -6.27 -0.92
C ALA A 71 -2.81 -7.24 0.19
N ASP A 72 -2.77 -8.54 -0.04
CA ASP A 72 -3.10 -9.56 0.97
C ASP A 72 -2.21 -9.45 2.22
N LEU A 73 -0.88 -9.26 2.06
CA LEU A 73 0.01 -9.06 3.20
C LEU A 73 -0.21 -7.70 3.86
N ASN A 74 -0.37 -6.65 3.05
CA ASN A 74 -0.55 -5.29 3.55
C ASN A 74 -1.86 -5.15 4.35
N GLU A 75 -2.93 -5.83 3.94
CA GLU A 75 -4.19 -5.85 4.67
C GLU A 75 -4.03 -6.47 6.07
N MET A 76 -3.26 -7.55 6.21
CA MET A 76 -2.96 -8.11 7.53
C MET A 76 -2.22 -7.10 8.41
N ILE A 77 -1.29 -6.33 7.84
CA ILE A 77 -0.53 -5.29 8.57
C ILE A 77 -1.44 -4.10 8.95
N ILE A 78 -2.30 -3.64 8.03
CA ILE A 78 -3.22 -2.52 8.27
C ILE A 78 -4.23 -2.85 9.36
N LEU A 79 -4.75 -4.09 9.39
CA LEU A 79 -5.75 -4.53 10.37
C LEU A 79 -5.14 -4.95 11.71
N PHE A 80 -3.83 -5.19 11.77
CA PHE A 80 -3.13 -5.63 12.98
C PHE A 80 -3.46 -4.77 14.23
N PRO A 81 -3.42 -3.43 14.18
CA PRO A 81 -3.64 -2.59 15.36
C PRO A 81 -5.06 -2.61 15.92
N ILE A 82 -6.05 -3.09 15.14
CA ILE A 82 -7.46 -3.10 15.57
C ILE A 82 -7.93 -4.46 16.09
N HIS A 83 -7.09 -5.50 16.01
CA HIS A 83 -7.40 -6.81 16.60
C HIS A 83 -7.48 -6.75 18.14
N PRO A 84 -8.29 -7.62 18.78
CA PRO A 84 -8.35 -7.73 20.23
C PRO A 84 -6.96 -8.04 20.83
N PRO A 85 -6.63 -7.53 22.04
CA PRO A 85 -5.34 -7.76 22.69
C PRO A 85 -4.93 -9.23 22.78
N GLU A 86 -5.89 -10.12 23.02
CA GLU A 86 -5.69 -11.57 23.12
C GLU A 86 -5.30 -12.24 21.79
N GLU A 87 -5.55 -11.59 20.65
CA GLU A 87 -5.18 -12.10 19.32
C GLU A 87 -3.85 -11.53 18.81
N GLN A 88 -3.34 -10.43 19.41
CA GLN A 88 -2.21 -9.65 18.90
C GLN A 88 -0.97 -10.53 18.63
N ASP A 89 -0.55 -11.35 19.59
CA ASP A 89 0.64 -12.19 19.43
C ASP A 89 0.48 -13.21 18.29
N ALA A 90 -0.70 -13.82 18.16
CA ALA A 90 -1.00 -14.80 17.13
C ALA A 90 -1.04 -14.15 15.73
N LYS A 91 -1.64 -12.95 15.61
CA LYS A 91 -1.68 -12.19 14.34
C LYS A 91 -0.29 -11.72 13.94
N LEU A 92 0.50 -11.23 14.88
CA LEU A 92 1.87 -10.81 14.64
C LEU A 92 2.73 -11.99 14.16
N ALA A 93 2.64 -13.14 14.83
CA ALA A 93 3.36 -14.35 14.44
C ALA A 93 2.97 -14.80 13.01
N LEU A 94 1.68 -14.74 12.67
CA LEU A 94 1.19 -15.08 11.32
C LEU A 94 1.72 -14.11 10.25
N ILE A 95 1.72 -12.80 10.51
CA ILE A 95 2.26 -11.80 9.59
C ILE A 95 3.75 -12.07 9.34
N LYS A 96 4.52 -12.32 10.41
CA LYS A 96 5.95 -12.64 10.30
C LYS A 96 6.19 -13.89 9.47
N GLU A 97 5.47 -14.97 9.77
CA GLU A 97 5.53 -16.25 9.04
C GLU A 97 5.22 -16.06 7.55
N LYS A 98 4.11 -15.38 7.23
CA LYS A 98 3.70 -15.12 5.85
C LYS A 98 4.70 -14.24 5.11
N THR A 99 5.25 -13.24 5.78
CA THR A 99 6.28 -12.36 5.21
C THR A 99 7.51 -13.19 4.80
N THR A 100 8.06 -13.98 5.71
CA THR A 100 9.34 -14.68 5.48
C THR A 100 9.23 -15.94 4.66
N ASN A 101 8.09 -16.65 4.69
CA ASN A 101 7.96 -17.96 4.05
C ASN A 101 7.11 -17.95 2.78
N ARG A 102 6.29 -16.92 2.55
CA ARG A 102 5.39 -16.83 1.39
C ARG A 102 5.71 -15.65 0.49
N TYR A 103 5.57 -14.43 1.00
CA TYR A 103 5.52 -13.24 0.13
C TYR A 103 6.91 -12.76 -0.30
N PHE A 104 7.82 -12.50 0.64
CA PHE A 104 9.15 -11.99 0.27
C PHE A 104 9.98 -12.97 -0.55
N PRO A 105 9.98 -14.29 -0.27
CA PRO A 105 10.63 -15.27 -1.15
C PRO A 105 10.08 -15.24 -2.58
N ALA A 106 8.77 -15.03 -2.77
CA ALA A 106 8.18 -14.97 -4.10
C ALA A 106 8.73 -13.78 -4.90
N PHE A 107 8.78 -12.59 -4.31
CA PHE A 107 9.29 -11.39 -4.99
C PHE A 107 10.83 -11.40 -5.17
N GLU A 108 11.57 -11.93 -4.20
CA GLU A 108 13.02 -12.15 -4.33
C GLU A 108 13.30 -13.10 -5.52
N ASN A 109 12.50 -14.16 -5.67
CA ASN A 109 12.62 -15.11 -6.78
C ASN A 109 12.25 -14.47 -8.13
N VAL A 110 11.26 -13.58 -8.18
CA VAL A 110 10.95 -12.80 -9.39
C VAL A 110 12.19 -12.02 -9.84
N LEU A 111 12.75 -11.18 -8.97
CA LEU A 111 13.95 -10.41 -9.28
C LEU A 111 15.14 -11.29 -9.71
N LYS A 112 15.32 -12.43 -9.02
CA LYS A 112 16.39 -13.40 -9.35
C LYS A 112 16.18 -14.06 -10.70
N SER A 113 14.94 -14.34 -11.09
CA SER A 113 14.62 -15.11 -12.31
C SER A 113 15.05 -14.38 -13.59
N HIS A 114 14.92 -13.05 -13.61
CA HIS A 114 15.24 -12.24 -14.78
C HIS A 114 16.47 -11.34 -14.57
N GLY A 115 16.91 -11.10 -13.33
CA GLY A 115 18.12 -10.32 -13.03
C GLY A 115 18.04 -8.85 -13.45
N GLN A 116 16.83 -8.26 -13.41
CA GLN A 116 16.57 -6.88 -13.84
C GLN A 116 16.34 -5.96 -12.64
N ASP A 117 16.29 -4.66 -12.90
CA ASP A 117 16.17 -3.64 -11.88
C ASP A 117 14.74 -3.41 -11.37
N PHE A 118 13.74 -3.83 -12.14
CA PHE A 118 12.31 -3.69 -11.84
C PHE A 118 11.61 -5.04 -11.96
N LEU A 119 10.47 -5.20 -11.28
CA LEU A 119 9.72 -6.45 -11.21
C LEU A 119 9.15 -6.91 -12.57
N VAL A 120 8.80 -5.97 -13.45
CA VAL A 120 8.15 -6.28 -14.73
C VAL A 120 8.75 -5.43 -15.86
N GLY A 121 9.12 -6.07 -16.96
CA GLY A 121 9.48 -5.41 -18.21
C GLY A 121 10.71 -4.49 -18.15
N ASN A 122 11.55 -4.62 -17.12
CA ASN A 122 12.68 -3.72 -16.81
C ASN A 122 12.31 -2.22 -16.82
N ARG A 123 11.09 -1.89 -16.38
CA ARG A 123 10.59 -0.51 -16.31
C ARG A 123 9.83 -0.31 -15.01
N LEU A 124 9.95 0.89 -14.44
CA LEU A 124 9.17 1.28 -13.26
C LEU A 124 7.67 1.06 -13.52
N SER A 125 7.04 0.34 -12.60
CA SER A 125 5.61 0.09 -12.58
C SER A 125 5.04 0.34 -11.18
N ARG A 126 3.72 0.28 -11.04
CA ARG A 126 3.09 0.31 -9.73
C ARG A 126 3.52 -0.87 -8.85
N ALA A 127 3.91 -2.02 -9.41
CA ALA A 127 4.34 -3.16 -8.61
C ALA A 127 5.60 -2.82 -7.80
N ASP A 128 6.54 -2.07 -8.37
CA ASP A 128 7.77 -1.66 -7.68
C ASP A 128 7.47 -0.67 -6.55
N ILE A 129 6.56 0.29 -6.78
CA ILE A 129 6.13 1.27 -5.77
C ILE A 129 5.42 0.58 -4.60
N HIS A 130 4.47 -0.30 -4.91
CA HIS A 130 3.71 -1.06 -3.91
C HIS A 130 4.61 -1.99 -3.09
N LEU A 131 5.58 -2.66 -3.72
CA LEU A 131 6.49 -3.55 -3.00
C LEU A 131 7.39 -2.76 -2.05
N VAL A 132 7.87 -1.58 -2.47
CA VAL A 132 8.72 -0.75 -1.63
C VAL A 132 7.96 -0.13 -0.47
N GLU A 133 6.72 0.32 -0.69
CA GLU A 133 5.81 0.72 0.40
C GLU A 133 5.62 -0.42 1.41
N LEU A 134 5.32 -1.64 0.92
CA LEU A 134 5.16 -2.82 1.77
C LEU A 134 6.43 -3.15 2.56
N ILE A 135 7.62 -3.01 1.96
CA ILE A 135 8.89 -3.20 2.67
C ILE A 135 9.05 -2.20 3.81
N TYR A 136 8.69 -0.92 3.63
CA TYR A 136 8.69 0.04 4.74
C TYR A 136 7.73 -0.37 5.85
N ASN A 137 6.51 -0.78 5.51
CA ASN A 137 5.52 -1.23 6.51
C ASN A 137 6.02 -2.46 7.30
N VAL A 138 6.67 -3.41 6.62
CA VAL A 138 7.27 -4.58 7.27
C VAL A 138 8.45 -4.21 8.16
N GLU A 139 9.30 -3.27 7.76
CA GLU A 139 10.41 -2.81 8.59
C GLU A 139 9.97 -2.02 9.82
N GLU A 140 8.87 -1.26 9.71
CA GLU A 140 8.24 -0.59 10.85
C GLU A 140 7.66 -1.60 11.85
N LEU A 141 7.26 -2.80 11.39
CA LEU A 141 6.80 -3.90 12.23
C LEU A 141 7.96 -4.68 12.87
N ASP A 142 8.94 -5.11 12.06
CA ASP A 142 10.15 -5.79 12.50
C ASP A 142 11.22 -5.72 11.38
N PRO A 143 12.27 -4.91 11.54
CA PRO A 143 13.29 -4.71 10.52
C PRO A 143 14.13 -5.96 10.24
N SER A 144 14.10 -6.98 11.10
CA SER A 144 14.82 -8.24 10.86
C SER A 144 14.21 -9.07 9.72
N LEU A 145 12.93 -8.86 9.40
CA LEU A 145 12.21 -9.65 8.39
C LEU A 145 12.71 -9.41 6.96
N THR A 146 13.35 -8.28 6.68
CA THR A 146 13.97 -8.00 5.37
C THR A 146 15.41 -8.48 5.29
N ALA A 147 16.01 -8.96 6.39
CA ALA A 147 17.46 -9.14 6.50
C ALA A 147 18.05 -10.12 5.46
N THR A 148 17.30 -11.15 5.10
CA THR A 148 17.73 -12.26 4.24
C THR A 148 17.37 -12.10 2.76
N PHE A 149 16.83 -10.94 2.35
CA PHE A 149 16.34 -10.69 0.98
C PHE A 149 17.17 -9.58 0.30
N PRO A 150 18.39 -9.89 -0.20
CA PRO A 150 19.30 -8.88 -0.74
C PRO A 150 18.74 -8.17 -1.99
N LEU A 151 18.00 -8.85 -2.87
CA LEU A 151 17.44 -8.23 -4.06
C LEU A 151 16.29 -7.29 -3.71
N LEU A 152 15.45 -7.64 -2.73
CA LEU A 152 14.44 -6.72 -2.19
C LEU A 152 15.07 -5.46 -1.56
N LYS A 153 16.17 -5.61 -0.81
CA LYS A 153 16.91 -4.45 -0.26
C LYS A 153 17.48 -3.56 -1.37
N ALA A 154 18.01 -4.17 -2.43
CA ALA A 154 18.52 -3.44 -3.58
C ALA A 154 17.39 -2.68 -4.32
N LEU A 155 16.24 -3.34 -4.54
CA LEU A 155 15.05 -2.71 -5.12
C LEU A 155 14.59 -1.53 -4.28
N LYS A 156 14.40 -1.71 -2.97
CA LYS A 156 14.04 -0.63 -2.04
C LYS A 156 15.00 0.56 -2.17
N THR A 157 16.30 0.31 -2.15
CA THR A 157 17.31 1.38 -2.28
C THR A 157 17.19 2.12 -3.61
N ARG A 158 17.01 1.39 -4.72
CA ARG A 158 16.87 1.97 -6.06
C ARG A 158 15.64 2.87 -6.15
N ILE A 159 14.47 2.34 -5.77
CA ILE A 159 13.20 3.05 -5.86
C ILE A 159 13.15 4.23 -4.89
N SER A 160 13.61 4.08 -3.64
CA SER A 160 13.69 5.18 -2.68
C SER A 160 14.60 6.34 -3.12
N ASN A 161 15.55 6.08 -4.03
CA ASN A 161 16.42 7.11 -4.60
C ASN A 161 15.86 7.80 -5.84
N LEU A 162 14.72 7.36 -6.40
CA LEU A 162 14.05 8.09 -7.48
C LEU A 162 13.69 9.50 -6.98
N PRO A 163 13.91 10.59 -7.76
CA PRO A 163 13.74 11.95 -7.26
C PRO A 163 12.36 12.23 -6.63
N THR A 164 11.29 11.71 -7.23
CA THR A 164 9.92 11.87 -6.75
C THR A 164 9.66 11.10 -5.46
N VAL A 165 10.13 9.85 -5.37
CA VAL A 165 10.01 9.00 -4.18
C VAL A 165 10.88 9.56 -3.04
N LYS A 166 12.13 9.93 -3.33
CA LYS A 166 13.04 10.54 -2.36
C LYS A 166 12.45 11.81 -1.75
N LYS A 167 11.85 12.68 -2.58
CA LYS A 167 11.12 13.86 -2.11
C LYS A 167 9.93 13.47 -1.24
N PHE A 168 9.17 12.43 -1.61
CA PHE A 168 8.06 11.94 -0.81
C PHE A 168 8.48 11.31 0.54
N LEU A 169 9.68 10.75 0.63
CA LEU A 169 10.22 10.18 1.87
C LEU A 169 10.82 11.23 2.83
N GLN A 170 11.01 12.48 2.38
CA GLN A 170 11.55 13.55 3.23
C GLN A 170 10.52 14.05 4.27
N PRO A 171 10.98 14.57 5.42
CA PRO A 171 10.11 15.27 6.36
C PRO A 171 9.34 16.41 5.70
N GLY A 172 8.07 16.58 6.08
CA GLY A 172 7.18 17.60 5.52
C GLY A 172 6.43 17.17 4.25
N SER A 173 6.63 15.94 3.77
CA SER A 173 5.78 15.35 2.73
C SER A 173 4.40 14.97 3.27
N GLN A 174 3.51 14.54 2.36
CA GLN A 174 2.18 14.03 2.72
C GLN A 174 2.20 12.56 3.22
N ARG A 175 3.38 11.91 3.34
CA ARG A 175 3.49 10.55 3.88
C ARG A 175 2.96 10.53 5.32
N LYS A 176 2.01 9.64 5.61
CA LYS A 176 1.42 9.51 6.94
C LYS A 176 2.32 8.66 7.85
N PRO A 177 2.39 8.96 9.16
CA PRO A 177 3.13 8.13 10.12
C PRO A 177 2.36 6.82 10.42
N PRO A 178 3.00 5.85 11.10
CA PRO A 178 2.30 4.70 11.65
C PRO A 178 1.09 5.10 12.49
N ILE A 179 0.02 4.30 12.43
CA ILE A 179 -1.21 4.60 13.17
C ILE A 179 -0.97 4.52 14.69
N THR A 180 -1.54 5.48 15.43
CA THR A 180 -1.44 5.54 16.88
C THR A 180 -2.75 5.07 17.54
N ALA A 181 -2.70 4.69 18.81
CA ALA A 181 -3.91 4.35 19.57
C ALA A 181 -4.96 5.48 19.55
N LYS A 182 -4.51 6.74 19.62
CA LYS A 182 -5.39 7.92 19.51
C LYS A 182 -6.08 7.99 18.14
N ALA A 183 -5.32 7.79 17.06
CA ALA A 183 -5.88 7.79 15.70
C ALA A 183 -6.87 6.65 15.47
N ILE A 184 -6.65 5.47 16.08
CA ILE A 184 -7.60 4.36 16.05
C ILE A 184 -8.91 4.75 16.76
N GLU A 185 -8.83 5.38 17.92
CA GLU A 185 -10.02 5.84 18.66
C GLU A 185 -10.81 6.88 17.86
N GLU A 186 -10.13 7.83 17.23
CA GLU A 186 -10.74 8.82 16.32
C GLU A 186 -11.40 8.13 15.12
N ALA A 187 -10.73 7.16 14.50
CA ALA A 187 -11.28 6.39 13.39
C ALA A 187 -12.52 5.58 13.81
N ARG A 188 -12.52 4.95 14.99
CA ARG A 188 -13.69 4.23 15.52
C ARG A 188 -14.89 5.14 15.71
N LYS A 189 -14.68 6.37 16.17
CA LYS A 189 -15.75 7.37 16.31
C LYS A 189 -16.30 7.77 14.94
N ILE A 190 -15.44 8.14 14.00
CA ILE A 190 -15.84 8.59 12.66
C ILE A 190 -16.56 7.48 11.90
N PHE A 191 -15.98 6.29 11.83
CA PHE A 191 -16.47 5.17 11.01
C PHE A 191 -17.41 4.21 11.74
N ARG A 192 -17.62 4.40 13.05
CA ARG A 192 -18.58 3.66 13.87
C ARG A 192 -18.33 2.15 13.88
N PHE A 193 -17.11 1.72 14.23
CA PHE A 193 -16.70 0.31 14.36
C PHE A 193 -15.97 0.02 15.67
#